data_AF-A0A376RIR3-F1
#
_entry.id   AF-A0A376RIR3-F1
#
_cell.length_a   1.000
_cell.length_b   1.000
_cell.length_c   1.000
_cell.angle_alpha   90.00
_cell.angle_beta   90.00
_cell.angle_gamma   90.00
#
_symmetry.space_group_name_H-M   'P 1'
#
loop_
_entity.id
_entity.type
_entity.pdbx_description
1 polymer ?
#
loop_
_entity_poly.entity_id
_entity_poly.type
_entity_poly.pdbx_seq_one_letter_code
_entity_poly.pdbx_strand_id
1 'polypeptide(L)' 'MLLCSPQNPTGKVWTCDELEIMADLCERHGVRVISDEIHMDMVWGEQPHIPWSNVARETGRC' A
#
# COMPACT_ATOMS: atom_id res chain seq x y z
N MET A 1 -9.92 0.95 -6.40
CA MET A 1 -8.83 -0.02 -6.49
C MET A 1 -8.88 -0.93 -5.26
N LEU A 2 -8.65 -2.23 -5.44
CA LEU A 2 -8.42 -3.16 -4.34
C LEU A 2 -6.90 -3.35 -4.22
N LEU A 3 -6.33 -2.92 -3.10
CA LEU A 3 -4.92 -3.13 -2.76
C LEU A 3 -4.83 -4.27 -1.76
N CYS A 4 -4.03 -5.29 -2.05
CA CYS A 4 -3.71 -6.36 -1.11
C CYS A 4 -2.23 -6.22 -0.71
N SER A 5 -1.96 -5.94 0.56
CA SER A 5 -0.60 -5.68 1.06
C SER A 5 -0.39 -6.31 2.44
N PRO A 6 0.49 -7.32 2.57
CA PRO A 6 1.20 -8.06 1.52
C PRO A 6 0.29 -8.81 0.52
N GLN A 7 0.67 -8.80 -0.76
CA GLN A 7 -0.12 -9.32 -1.88
C GLN A 7 -0.28 -10.84 -1.82
N ASN A 8 -1.52 -11.32 -1.89
CA ASN A 8 -1.84 -12.73 -2.17
C ASN A 8 -2.01 -12.92 -3.70
N PRO A 9 -1.39 -13.94 -4.35
CA PRO A 9 -0.61 -15.06 -3.79
C PRO A 9 0.91 -14.87 -3.82
N THR A 10 1.41 -13.72 -4.27
CA THR A 10 2.84 -13.54 -4.57
C THR A 10 3.69 -13.23 -3.34
N GLY A 11 3.08 -12.85 -2.22
CA GLY A 11 3.76 -12.39 -1.01
C GLY A 11 4.43 -11.02 -1.15
N LYS A 12 4.12 -10.24 -2.20
CA LYS A 12 4.77 -8.95 -2.43
C LYS A 12 4.45 -7.97 -1.29
N VAL A 13 5.49 -7.39 -0.71
CA VAL A 13 5.44 -6.27 0.22
C VAL A 13 5.75 -5.00 -0.59
N TRP A 14 4.82 -4.04 -0.61
CA TRP A 14 4.96 -2.82 -1.42
C TRP A 14 5.92 -1.83 -0.77
N THR A 15 6.75 -1.16 -1.58
CA THR A 15 7.62 -0.08 -1.09
C THR A 15 6.83 1.22 -0.87
N CYS A 16 7.39 2.15 -0.09
CA CYS A 16 6.80 3.48 0.08
C CYS A 16 6.60 4.17 -1.29
N ASP A 17 7.66 4.23 -2.11
CA ASP A 17 7.62 4.82 -3.46
C ASP A 17 6.52 4.21 -4.34
N GLU A 18 6.34 2.88 -4.32
CA GLU A 18 5.28 2.22 -5.10
C GLU A 18 3.88 2.61 -4.59
N LEU A 19 3.70 2.69 -3.28
CA LEU A 19 2.45 3.08 -2.64
C LEU A 19 2.11 4.55 -2.88
N GLU A 20 3.10 5.44 -2.86
CA GLU A 20 2.94 6.87 -3.18
C GLU A 20 2.53 7.07 -4.64
N ILE A 21 3.19 6.38 -5.58
CA ILE A 21 2.80 6.43 -7.00
C ILE A 21 1.35 5.94 -7.19
N MET A 22 0.95 4.88 -6.48
CA MET A 22 -0.42 4.38 -6.50
C MET A 22 -1.43 5.37 -5.90
N ALA A 23 -1.07 6.02 -4.80
CA ALA A 23 -1.90 7.05 -4.16
C ALA A 23 -2.12 8.25 -5.10
N ASP A 24 -1.06 8.77 -5.71
CA ASP A 24 -1.11 9.87 -6.68
C ASP A 24 -1.99 9.54 -7.89
N LEU A 25 -1.93 8.30 -8.38
CA LEU A 25 -2.80 7.86 -9.48
C LEU A 25 -4.26 7.78 -9.03
N CYS A 26 -4.51 7.21 -7.86
CA CYS A 26 -5.87 7.09 -7.34
C CYS A 26 -6.51 8.46 -7.11
N GLU A 27 -5.77 9.40 -6.54
CA GLU A 27 -6.22 10.78 -6.32
C GLU A 27 -6.50 11.50 -7.63
N ARG A 28 -5.55 11.50 -8.57
CA ARG A 28 -5.70 12.15 -9.89
C ARG A 28 -6.92 11.66 -10.67
N HIS A 29 -7.34 10.42 -10.45
CA HIS A 29 -8.46 9.81 -11.14
C HIS A 29 -9.73 9.67 -10.28
N GLY A 30 -9.76 10.19 -9.05
CA GLY A 30 -10.90 10.09 -8.14
C GLY A 30 -11.26 8.64 -7.75
N VAL A 31 -10.28 7.74 -7.77
CA VAL A 31 -10.45 6.31 -7.46
C VAL A 31 -10.33 6.11 -5.96
N ARG A 32 -11.37 5.53 -5.35
CA ARG A 32 -11.31 5.09 -3.95
C ARG A 32 -10.51 3.79 -3.81
N VAL A 33 -9.76 3.66 -2.73
CA VAL A 33 -8.97 2.46 -2.41
C VAL A 33 -9.59 1.70 -1.26
N ILE A 34 -9.72 0.38 -1.44
CA ILE A 34 -10.00 -0.58 -0.37
C ILE A 34 -8.68 -1.30 -0.14
N SER A 35 -8.10 -1.14 1.06
CA SER A 35 -6.85 -1.81 1.45
C SER A 35 -7.17 -3.07 2.25
N ASP A 36 -6.74 -4.22 1.75
CA ASP A 36 -6.73 -5.49 2.45
C ASP A 36 -5.32 -5.76 2.97
N GLU A 37 -5.19 -5.68 4.30
CA GLU A 37 -3.91 -5.80 5.01
C GLU A 37 -3.91 -6.97 5.99
N ILE A 38 -4.76 -7.99 5.76
CA ILE A 38 -4.87 -9.16 6.65
C ILE A 38 -3.54 -9.92 6.84
N HIS A 39 -2.62 -9.79 5.88
CA HIS A 39 -1.30 -10.42 5.91
C HIS A 39 -0.19 -9.52 6.48
N MET A 40 -0.52 -8.39 7.12
CA MET A 40 0.47 -7.38 7.58
C MET A 40 1.59 -7.94 8.47
N ASP A 41 1.37 -9.05 9.16
CA ASP A 41 2.38 -9.71 10.02
C ASP A 41 3.24 -10.75 9.27
N MET A 42 2.87 -11.10 8.03
CA MET A 42 3.55 -12.10 7.20
C MET A 42 4.55 -11.44 6.26
N VAL A 43 5.54 -10.79 6.86
CA VAL A 43 6.60 -10.05 6.16
C VAL A 43 7.93 -10.75 6.43
N TRP A 44 8.66 -11.08 5.37
CA TRP A 44 9.99 -11.71 5.47
C TRP A 44 11.06 -10.79 4.88
N GLY A 45 12.17 -10.62 5.60
CA GLY A 45 13.28 -9.76 5.19
C GLY A 45 13.33 -8.44 5.95
N GLU A 46 14.00 -7.44 5.38
CA GLU A 46 14.28 -6.17 6.04
C GLU A 46 13.21 -5.10 5.79
N GLN A 47 12.35 -5.30 4.79
CA GLN A 47 11.32 -4.34 4.43
C GLN A 47 10.03 -4.59 5.23
N PRO A 48 9.58 -3.66 6.09
CA PRO A 48 8.34 -3.82 6.82
C PRO A 48 7.12 -3.57 5.91
N HIS A 49 5.95 -4.08 6.33
CA HIS A 49 4.68 -3.66 5.77
C HIS A 49 4.42 -2.17 6.08
N ILE A 50 3.92 -1.44 5.08
CA ILE A 50 3.53 -0.03 5.21
C ILE A 50 2.01 0.05 5.06
N PRO A 51 1.28 0.43 6.12
CA PRO A 51 -0.17 0.59 6.05
C PRO A 51 -0.57 1.64 5.01
N TRP A 52 -1.62 1.35 4.23
CA TRP A 52 -2.12 2.27 3.21
C TRP A 52 -2.49 3.64 3.81
N SER A 53 -2.96 3.66 5.05
CA SER A 53 -3.32 4.89 5.78
C SER A 53 -2.14 5.86 5.99
N ASN A 54 -0.89 5.40 5.90
CA ASN A 54 0.28 6.26 5.98
C ASN A 54 0.47 7.09 4.70
N VAL A 55 0.19 6.50 3.53
CA VAL A 55 0.36 7.15 2.23
C VAL A 55 -0.90 7.86 1.73
N ALA A 56 -2.09 7.45 2.19
CA ALA A 56 -3.37 7.97 1.70
C ALA A 56 -3.69 9.43 2.10
N ARG A 57 -2.82 10.09 2.88
CA ARG A 57 -3.03 11.48 3.33
C ARG A 57 -2.43 12.47 2.34
N GLU A 58 -3.06 13.64 2.22
CA GLU A 58 -2.65 14.79 1.37
C GLU A 58 -1.19 15.25 1.58
N THR A 59 -0.57 14.82 2.70
CA THR A 59 0.84 15.07 3.04
C THR A 59 1.71 13.82 2.97
N GLY A 60 1.36 12.83 2.12
CA GLY A 60 1.97 11.50 2.01
C GLY A 60 3.44 11.45 2.47
N ARG A 61 3.65 10.82 3.62
CA ARG A 61 4.96 10.53 4.18
C ARG A 61 4.83 9.16 4.84
N CYS A 62 5.53 8.17 4.29
CA CYS A 62 6.15 7.22 5.19
C CYS A 62 7.13 7.97 6.12
#